data_AF-A0A7D4V970-F1
#
_entry.id   AF-A0A7D4V970-F1
#
_cell.length_a   1.000
_cell.length_b   1.000
_cell.length_c   1.000
_cell.angle_alpha   90.00
_cell.angle_beta   90.00
_cell.angle_gamma   90.00
#
_symmetry.space_group_name_H-M   'P 1'
#
loop_
_entity.id
_entity.type
_entity.pdbx_description
1 polymer ?
#
loop_
_entity_poly.entity_id
_entity_poly.type
_entity_poly.pdbx_seq_one_letter_code
_entity_poly.pdbx_strand_id
1 'polypeptide(L)'
;MNLSLFLFLIGILGFILNRKNLLLLIISIEIMLLAVTLLIIVSSFGFDDNIGQTFGIYIIAIAGAESVIGLSILVAYYRLRGTISLRT
;
A
#
# COMPACT_ATOMS: atom_id res chain seq x y z
N MET A 1 2.84 -16.84 6.02
CA MET A 1 1.95 -16.87 4.83
C MET A 1 0.50 -16.49 5.16
N ASN A 2 -0.12 -17.08 6.17
CA ASN A 2 -1.52 -16.75 6.50
C ASN A 2 -1.70 -15.27 6.88
N LEU A 3 -0.79 -14.70 7.68
CA LEU A 3 -0.83 -13.29 8.07
C LEU A 3 -0.79 -12.34 6.87
N SER A 4 0.10 -12.58 5.89
CA SER A 4 0.17 -11.74 4.69
C SER A 4 -1.11 -11.83 3.87
N LEU A 5 -1.70 -13.02 3.72
CA LEU A 5 -3.00 -13.18 3.05
C LEU A 5 -4.12 -12.39 3.76
N PHE A 6 -4.20 -12.47 5.09
CA PHE A 6 -5.18 -11.71 5.86
C PHE A 6 -4.99 -10.20 5.72
N LEU A 7 -3.75 -9.71 5.83
CA LEU A 7 -3.44 -8.29 5.63
C LEU A 7 -3.80 -7.81 4.23
N PHE A 8 -3.51 -8.63 3.20
CA PHE A 8 -3.86 -8.31 1.82
C PHE A 8 -5.38 -8.23 1.61
N LEU A 9 -6.14 -9.17 2.18
CA LEU A 9 -7.61 -9.14 2.15
C LEU A 9 -8.17 -7.89 2.86
N ILE A 10 -7.61 -7.53 4.02
CA ILE A 10 -8.00 -6.30 4.73
C ILE A 10 -7.72 -5.06 3.87
N GLY A 11 -6.55 -5.00 3.22
CA GLY A 11 -6.20 -3.93 2.29
C GLY A 11 -7.19 -3.81 1.12
N ILE A 12 -7.54 -4.93 0.48
CA ILE A 12 -8.53 -4.97 -0.60
C ILE A 12 -9.91 -4.51 -0.11
N LEU A 13 -10.37 -5.02 1.02
CA LEU A 13 -11.66 -4.64 1.59
C LEU A 13 -11.69 -3.15 1.95
N GLY A 14 -10.63 -2.64 2.57
CA GLY A 14 -10.45 -1.22 2.87
C GLY A 14 -10.54 -0.35 1.62
N PHE A 15 -9.91 -0.77 0.53
CA PHE A 15 -9.91 -0.09 -0.75
C PHE A 15 -11.30 -0.06 -1.42
N ILE A 16 -12.02 -1.19 -1.40
CA ILE A 16 -13.35 -1.31 -2.03
C ILE A 16 -14.42 -0.56 -1.24
N LEU A 17 -14.39 -0.65 0.10
CA LEU A 17 -15.42 -0.05 0.96
C LEU A 17 -15.27 1.47 1.05
N ASN A 18 -14.04 2.00 1.07
CA ASN A 18 -13.77 3.40 1.40
C ASN A 18 -13.40 4.27 0.19
N ARG A 19 -14.15 4.14 -0.92
CA ARG A 19 -13.93 4.89 -2.18
C ARG A 19 -14.07 6.42 -2.05
N LYS A 20 -14.68 6.93 -0.97
CA LYS A 20 -14.99 8.36 -0.78
C LYS A 20 -13.82 9.16 -0.23
N ASN A 21 -12.90 8.50 0.50
CA ASN A 21 -11.81 9.14 1.22
C ASN A 21 -10.49 8.76 0.55
N LEU A 22 -9.95 9.69 -0.24
CA LEU A 22 -8.72 9.49 -1.01
C LEU A 22 -7.53 9.10 -0.11
N LEU A 23 -7.45 9.66 1.09
CA LEU A 23 -6.43 9.33 2.07
C LEU A 23 -6.53 7.87 2.55
N LEU A 24 -7.75 7.38 2.81
CA LEU A 24 -7.96 6.00 3.24
C LEU A 24 -7.64 5.00 2.12
N LEU A 25 -7.84 5.42 0.88
CA LEU A 25 -7.48 4.64 -0.30
C LEU A 25 -5.96 4.47 -0.42
N ILE A 26 -5.17 5.53 -0.18
CA ILE A 26 -3.71 5.47 -0.13
C ILE A 26 -3.25 4.52 0.99
N ILE A 27 -3.80 4.65 2.20
CA ILE A 27 -3.47 3.74 3.32
C ILE A 27 -3.79 2.28 2.97
N SER A 28 -4.90 2.03 2.27
CA SER A 28 -5.26 0.67 1.85
C SER A 28 -4.24 0.08 0.87
N ILE A 29 -3.69 0.90 -0.03
CA ILE A 29 -2.63 0.49 -0.95
C ILE A 29 -1.33 0.17 -0.20
N GLU A 30 -0.93 1.01 0.75
CA GLU A 30 0.25 0.75 1.59
C GLU A 30 0.14 -0.59 2.36
N ILE A 31 -1.04 -0.90 2.89
CA ILE A 31 -1.30 -2.18 3.57
C ILE A 31 -1.19 -3.36 2.59
N MET A 32 -1.67 -3.21 1.35
CA MET A 32 -1.53 -4.26 0.32
C MET A 32 -0.06 -4.47 -0.06
N LEU A 33 0.71 -3.39 -0.25
CA LEU A 33 2.14 -3.48 -0.56
C LEU A 33 2.91 -4.15 0.59
N LEU A 34 2.62 -3.76 1.84
CA LEU A 34 3.20 -4.38 3.02
C LEU A 34 2.88 -5.88 3.11
N ALA A 35 1.66 -6.28 2.76
CA ALA A 35 1.27 -7.68 2.76
C ALA A 35 2.07 -8.49 1.72
N VAL A 36 2.29 -7.92 0.54
CA VAL A 36 3.10 -8.53 -0.53
C VAL A 36 4.57 -8.60 -0.13
N THR A 37 5.16 -7.55 0.46
CA THR A 37 6.56 -7.61 0.93
C THR A 37 6.75 -8.67 2.00
N LEU A 38 5.81 -8.78 2.94
CA LEU A 38 5.85 -9.79 4.01
C LEU A 38 5.72 -11.21 3.44
N LEU A 39 4.86 -11.41 2.43
CA LEU A 39 4.76 -12.70 1.74
C LEU A 39 6.11 -13.10 1.12
N ILE A 40 6.74 -12.18 0.39
CA ILE A 40 8.02 -12.43 -0.30
C ILE A 40 9.13 -12.75 0.71
N ILE A 41 9.26 -11.96 1.78
CA ILE A 41 10.30 -12.16 2.80
C ILE A 41 10.11 -13.50 3.52
N VAL A 42 8.87 -13.84 3.91
CA VAL A 42 8.58 -15.11 4.59
C VAL A 42 8.83 -16.31 3.66
N SER A 43 8.50 -16.20 2.38
CA SER A 43 8.83 -17.22 1.39
C SER A 43 10.35 -17.34 1.19
N SER A 44 11.08 -16.22 1.13
CA SER A 44 12.55 -16.19 1.05
C SER A 44 13.20 -16.96 2.21
N PHE A 45 12.69 -16.76 3.44
CA PHE A 45 13.13 -17.50 4.62
C PHE A 45 12.87 -19.00 4.54
N GLY A 46 11.81 -19.45 3.85
CA GLY A 46 11.51 -20.87 3.68
C GLY A 46 12.40 -21.58 2.67
N PHE A 47 12.99 -20.84 1.72
CA PHE A 47 13.87 -21.37 0.67
C PHE A 47 15.35 -21.08 0.94
N ASP A 48 15.70 -20.48 2.09
CA ASP A 48 17.05 -20.00 2.43
C ASP A 48 17.68 -19.12 1.32
N ASP A 49 16.85 -18.33 0.65
CA ASP A 49 17.26 -17.43 -0.43
C ASP A 49 17.35 -15.99 0.07
N ASN A 50 18.37 -15.26 -0.40
CA ASN A 50 18.57 -13.85 -0.11
C ASN A 50 17.90 -12.93 -1.15
N ILE A 51 17.49 -13.46 -2.31
CA ILE A 51 16.88 -12.66 -3.37
C ILE A 51 15.58 -12.01 -2.87
N GLY A 52 14.71 -12.75 -2.18
CA GLY A 52 13.45 -12.19 -1.66
C GLY A 52 13.65 -11.10 -0.61
N GLN A 53 14.72 -11.18 0.20
CA GLN A 53 15.07 -10.12 1.15
C GLN A 53 15.54 -8.84 0.43
N THR A 54 16.40 -8.98 -0.60
CA THR A 54 16.84 -7.81 -1.40
C THR A 54 15.67 -7.17 -2.15
N PHE A 55 14.76 -7.98 -2.70
CA PHE A 55 13.56 -7.49 -3.37
C PHE A 55 12.62 -6.76 -2.39
N GLY A 56 12.52 -7.23 -1.15
CA GLY A 56 11.76 -6.53 -0.09
C GLY A 56 12.23 -5.10 0.13
N ILE A 57 13.54 -4.84 0.14
CA ILE A 57 14.11 -3.49 0.28
C ILE A 57 13.73 -2.62 -0.92
N TYR A 58 13.79 -3.16 -2.14
CA TYR A 58 13.36 -2.42 -3.34
C TYR A 58 11.88 -2.03 -3.27
N ILE A 59 11.00 -2.93 -2.82
CA ILE A 59 9.58 -2.60 -2.69
C ILE A 59 9.36 -1.50 -1.66
N ILE A 60 10.06 -1.53 -0.52
CA ILE A 60 9.95 -0.47 0.50
C ILE A 60 10.37 0.90 -0.07
N ALA A 61 11.44 0.95 -0.86
CA ALA A 61 11.88 2.19 -1.51
C ALA A 61 10.83 2.72 -2.51
N ILE A 62 10.23 1.82 -3.30
CA ILE A 62 9.18 2.17 -4.26
C ILE A 62 7.90 2.62 -3.55
N ALA A 63 7.50 1.94 -2.49
CA ALA A 63 6.34 2.31 -1.67
C ALA A 63 6.52 3.71 -1.07
N GLY A 64 7.73 4.02 -0.58
CA GLY A 64 8.07 5.37 -0.13
C GLY A 64 7.88 6.42 -1.23
N ALA A 65 8.38 6.16 -2.43
CA ALA A 65 8.21 7.06 -3.58
C ALA A 65 6.74 7.22 -4.00
N GLU A 66 5.96 6.12 -4.02
CA GLU A 66 4.53 6.15 -4.30
C GLU A 66 3.76 7.00 -3.29
N SER A 67 4.03 6.83 -1.99
CA SER A 67 3.35 7.58 -0.93
C SER A 67 3.54 9.10 -1.09
N VAL A 68 4.74 9.55 -1.47
CA VAL A 68 5.06 10.96 -1.71
C VAL A 68 4.28 11.49 -2.91
N ILE A 69 4.21 10.73 -4.00
CA ILE A 69 3.46 11.10 -5.20
C ILE A 69 1.95 11.15 -4.88
N GLY A 70 1.42 10.14 -4.19
CA GLY A 70 0.01 10.06 -3.80
C GLY A 70 -0.42 11.23 -2.91
N LEU A 71 0.37 11.56 -1.88
CA LEU A 71 0.10 12.72 -1.03
C LEU A 71 0.23 14.04 -1.79
N SER A 72 1.20 14.18 -2.69
CA SER A 72 1.37 15.40 -3.48
C SER A 72 0.15 15.67 -4.36
N ILE A 73 -0.39 14.64 -5.00
CA ILE A 73 -1.63 14.71 -5.78
C ILE A 73 -2.81 15.09 -4.86
N LEU A 74 -2.90 14.48 -3.68
CA LEU A 74 -3.96 14.78 -2.71
C LEU A 74 -3.93 16.24 -2.26
N VAL A 75 -2.75 16.80 -1.98
CA VAL A 75 -2.58 18.21 -1.61
C VAL A 75 -2.96 19.13 -2.77
N ALA A 76 -2.52 18.82 -4.00
CA ALA A 76 -2.89 19.59 -5.18
C ALA A 76 -4.41 19.59 -5.42
N TYR A 77 -5.06 18.43 -5.27
CA TYR A 77 -6.50 18.30 -5.38
C TYR A 77 -7.24 19.11 -4.29
N TYR A 78 -6.76 19.04 -3.04
CA TYR A 78 -7.34 19.81 -1.94
C TYR A 78 -7.25 21.32 -2.18
N ARG A 79 -6.13 21.82 -2.72
CA ARG A 79 -5.97 23.24 -3.09
C ARG A 79 -6.98 23.70 -4.15
N LEU A 80 -7.37 22.81 -5.07
CA LEU A 80 -8.28 23.14 -6.16
C LEU A 80 -9.76 23.08 -5.76
N ARG A 81 -10.14 22.15 -4.87
CA ARG A 81 -11.56 21.90 -4.54
C ARG A 81 -11.96 22.29 -3.12
N GLY A 82 -11.01 22.57 -2.23
CA GLY A 82 -11.27 22.91 -0.82
C GLY A 82 -11.83 21.78 0.03
N THR A 83 -12.10 20.60 -0.56
CA THR A 83 -12.59 19.40 0.14
C THR A 83 -11.85 18.16 -0.36
N ILE A 84 -11.62 17.21 0.56
CA ILE A 84 -10.91 15.94 0.28
C ILE A 84 -11.91 14.81 -0.01
N SER A 85 -13.22 15.07 0.16
CA SER A 85 -14.27 14.10 -0.13
C SER A 85 -14.52 14.02 -1.64
N LEU A 86 -14.37 12.82 -2.20
CA LEU A 86 -14.84 12.52 -3.53
C LEU A 86 -16.37 12.40 -3.46
N ARG A 87 -17.07 13.49 -3.82
CA ARG A 87 -18.52 13.44 -4.08
C ARG A 87 -18.71 12.70 -5.40
N THR A 88 -19.47 11.60 -5.34
CA THR A 88 -19.94 10.87 -6.53
C THR A 88 -20.66 11.81 -7.48
#